data_AF-A0A0Q5BIV9-F1
#
_entry.id   AF-A0A0Q5BIV9-F1
#
_cell.length_a   1.000
_cell.length_b   1.000
_cell.length_c   1.000
_cell.angle_alpha   90.00
_cell.angle_beta   90.00
_cell.angle_gamma   90.00
#
_symmetry.space_group_name_H-M   'P 1'
#
loop_
_entity.id
_entity.type
_entity.pdbx_description
1 polymer ?
#
loop_
_entity_poly.entity_id
_entity_poly.type
_entity_poly.pdbx_seq_one_letter_code
_entity_poly.pdbx_strand_id
1 'polypeptide(L)'
;MTDSTGAHRAGFGEPTPDERAATTSLGELLGEVSRDLSTLIRQEMALAKAEIKESAGKAGKGAGLLGGAGYAGAMAVLFLSIALWWGLGHLIDNGWSAVVVAVIWGVIAAILYSVGRKSLKQVEGAPETVDSLKKIPESLKPNGAGR
;
A
#
# COMPACT_ATOMS: atom_id res chain seq x y z
N MET A 1 16.17 4.71 -82.19
CA MET A 1 15.38 3.81 -81.33
C MET A 1 15.92 4.01 -79.89
N THR A 2 15.47 5.08 -79.23
CA THR A 2 14.73 5.02 -77.95
C THR A 2 15.51 4.36 -76.80
N ASP A 3 16.09 5.16 -75.89
CA ASP A 3 15.55 5.17 -74.53
C ASP A 3 15.88 6.46 -73.75
N SER A 4 14.84 7.28 -73.63
CA SER A 4 14.35 7.96 -72.43
C SER A 4 15.28 7.96 -71.19
N THR A 5 16.09 9.02 -71.07
CA THR A 5 16.69 9.43 -69.80
C THR A 5 15.60 9.64 -68.75
N GLY A 6 15.56 8.76 -67.75
CA GLY A 6 14.68 8.85 -66.60
C GLY A 6 14.92 10.13 -65.82
N ALA A 7 13.99 11.07 -65.96
CA ALA A 7 13.87 12.22 -65.10
C ALA A 7 13.57 11.75 -63.67
N HIS A 8 14.59 11.73 -62.80
CA HIS A 8 14.40 11.80 -61.36
C HIS A 8 13.76 13.16 -61.06
N ARG A 9 12.42 13.20 -61.11
CA ARG A 9 11.63 14.28 -60.53
C ARG A 9 12.07 14.39 -59.08
N ALA A 10 12.67 15.52 -58.74
CA ALA A 10 12.93 15.94 -57.38
C ALA A 10 11.65 15.70 -56.58
N GLY A 11 11.68 14.69 -55.71
CA GLY A 11 10.66 14.53 -54.69
C GLY A 11 10.67 15.83 -53.90
N PHE A 12 9.51 16.48 -53.82
CA PHE A 12 9.29 17.60 -52.92
C PHE A 12 9.82 17.18 -51.55
N GLY A 13 10.94 17.78 -51.15
CA GLY A 13 11.61 17.48 -49.90
C GLY A 13 10.61 17.69 -48.78
N GLU A 14 10.51 16.73 -47.88
CA GLU A 14 9.83 16.99 -46.63
C GLU A 14 10.48 18.24 -46.02
N PRO A 15 9.69 19.26 -45.65
CA PRO A 15 10.25 20.49 -45.09
C PRO A 15 11.11 20.12 -43.89
N THR A 16 12.31 20.68 -43.87
CA THR A 16 13.29 20.43 -42.81
C THR A 16 12.70 20.84 -41.45
N PRO A 17 13.12 20.24 -40.33
CA PRO A 17 12.59 20.58 -39.00
C PRO A 17 12.62 22.09 -38.71
N ASP A 18 13.64 22.78 -39.24
CA ASP A 18 13.80 24.23 -39.14
C ASP A 18 12.77 25.02 -39.99
N GLU A 19 12.41 24.53 -41.18
CA GLU A 19 11.33 25.11 -42.00
C GLU A 19 9.95 24.87 -41.40
N ARG A 20 9.71 23.70 -40.81
CA ARG A 20 8.45 23.44 -40.08
C ARG A 20 8.33 24.38 -38.88
N ALA A 21 9.38 24.52 -38.07
CA ALA A 21 9.42 25.43 -36.93
C ALA A 21 9.21 26.92 -37.33
N ALA A 22 9.67 27.32 -38.51
CA ALA A 22 9.42 28.67 -39.04
C ALA A 22 7.96 28.89 -39.49
N THR A 23 7.22 27.82 -39.82
CA THR A 23 5.81 27.86 -40.23
C THR A 23 4.82 27.53 -39.10
N THR A 24 5.26 26.86 -38.04
CA THR A 24 4.43 26.48 -36.88
C THR A 24 4.24 27.67 -35.96
N SER A 25 2.98 27.97 -35.62
CA SER A 25 2.66 29.07 -34.72
C SER A 25 3.07 28.74 -33.27
N LEU A 26 3.43 29.76 -32.47
CA LEU A 26 3.71 29.62 -31.03
C LEU A 26 2.56 28.94 -30.25
N GLY A 27 1.31 29.13 -30.68
CA GLY A 27 0.15 28.47 -30.09
C GLY A 27 0.11 26.96 -30.32
N GLU A 28 0.67 26.51 -31.44
CA GLU A 28 0.74 25.09 -31.81
C GLU A 28 1.87 24.38 -31.07
N LEU A 29 3.03 25.03 -30.91
CA LEU A 29 4.14 24.54 -30.06
C LEU A 29 3.72 24.42 -28.58
N LEU A 30 3.01 25.41 -28.04
CA LEU A 30 2.48 25.35 -26.67
C LEU A 30 1.40 24.26 -26.53
N GLY A 31 0.60 24.05 -27.57
CA GLY A 31 -0.38 22.96 -27.62
C GLY A 31 0.27 21.57 -27.58
N GLU A 32 1.38 21.40 -28.29
CA GLU A 32 2.16 20.17 -28.34
C GLU A 32 2.83 19.86 -26.99
N VAL A 33 3.52 20.84 -26.38
CA VAL A 33 4.12 20.70 -25.04
C VAL A 33 3.06 20.40 -23.97
N SER A 34 1.90 21.07 -24.02
CA SER A 34 0.79 20.81 -23.09
C SER A 34 0.22 19.39 -23.25
N ARG A 35 0.18 18.88 -24.48
CA ARG A 35 -0.26 17.52 -24.79
C ARG A 35 0.76 16.47 -24.35
N ASP A 36 2.05 16.75 -24.48
CA ASP A 36 3.13 15.88 -24.00
C ASP A 36 3.14 15.83 -22.47
N LEU A 37 3.03 16.96 -21.80
CA LEU A 37 2.92 17.01 -20.34
C LEU A 37 1.66 16.29 -19.83
N SER A 38 0.53 16.48 -20.51
CA SER A 38 -0.71 15.75 -20.23
C SER A 38 -0.54 14.23 -20.42
N THR A 39 0.32 13.81 -21.33
CA THR A 39 0.62 12.40 -21.60
C THR A 39 1.51 11.82 -20.49
N LEU A 40 2.56 12.54 -20.09
CA LEU A 40 3.44 12.16 -18.98
C LEU A 40 2.67 12.00 -17.67
N ILE A 41 1.81 12.98 -17.32
CA ILE A 41 1.00 12.91 -16.10
C ILE A 41 0.10 11.66 -16.11
N ARG A 42 -0.54 11.36 -17.24
CA ARG A 42 -1.38 10.15 -17.36
C ARG A 42 -0.56 8.87 -17.24
N GLN A 43 0.67 8.85 -17.76
CA GLN A 43 1.57 7.70 -17.65
C GLN A 43 2.05 7.48 -16.21
N GLU A 44 2.47 8.53 -15.51
CA GLU A 44 2.83 8.48 -14.09
C GLU A 44 1.67 8.01 -13.23
N MET A 45 0.45 8.51 -13.50
CA MET A 45 -0.75 8.02 -12.82
C MET A 45 -1.04 6.55 -13.14
N ALA A 46 -0.86 6.12 -14.39
CA ALA A 46 -1.05 4.72 -14.78
C ALA A 46 -0.03 3.79 -14.10
N LEU A 47 1.22 4.23 -14.00
CA LEU A 47 2.29 3.51 -13.32
C LEU A 47 2.04 3.44 -11.81
N ALA A 48 1.75 4.56 -11.16
CA ALA A 48 1.40 4.61 -9.75
C ALA A 48 0.20 3.72 -9.43
N LYS A 49 -0.82 3.72 -10.30
CA LYS A 49 -1.97 2.82 -10.16
C LYS A 49 -1.60 1.35 -10.30
N ALA A 50 -0.69 1.01 -11.23
CA ALA A 50 -0.19 -0.35 -11.39
C ALA A 50 0.60 -0.81 -10.14
N GLU A 51 1.49 0.03 -9.63
CA GLU A 51 2.30 -0.26 -8.44
C GLU A 51 1.44 -0.38 -7.17
N ILE A 52 0.45 0.49 -7.00
CA ILE A 52 -0.53 0.39 -5.90
C ILE A 52 -1.33 -0.91 -6.03
N LYS A 53 -1.77 -1.29 -7.23
CA LYS A 53 -2.53 -2.53 -7.44
C LYS A 53 -1.68 -3.77 -7.13
N GLU A 54 -0.43 -3.78 -7.55
CA GLU A 54 0.51 -4.86 -7.26
C GLU A 54 0.79 -4.94 -5.74
N SER A 55 1.08 -3.80 -5.11
CA SER A 55 1.31 -3.69 -3.67
C SER A 55 0.09 -4.13 -2.86
N ALA A 56 -1.11 -3.69 -3.25
CA ALA A 56 -2.37 -4.10 -2.64
C ALA A 56 -2.64 -5.59 -2.81
N GLY A 57 -2.32 -6.17 -3.97
CA GLY A 57 -2.43 -7.61 -4.21
C GLY A 57 -1.50 -8.42 -3.31
N LYS A 58 -0.23 -8.01 -3.20
CA LYS A 58 0.77 -8.65 -2.32
C LYS A 58 0.37 -8.52 -0.84
N ALA A 59 0.01 -7.31 -0.41
CA ALA A 59 -0.45 -7.06 0.95
C ALA A 59 -1.73 -7.84 1.27
N GLY A 60 -2.70 -7.86 0.35
CA GLY A 60 -3.95 -8.61 0.49
C GLY A 60 -3.74 -10.12 0.58
N LYS A 61 -2.85 -10.69 -0.24
CA LYS A 61 -2.46 -12.10 -0.15
C LYS A 61 -1.77 -12.40 1.18
N GLY A 62 -0.85 -11.54 1.61
CA GLY A 62 -0.18 -11.68 2.90
C GLY A 62 -1.16 -11.64 4.07
N ALA A 63 -2.05 -10.64 4.10
CA ALA A 63 -3.10 -10.51 5.10
C ALA A 63 -4.06 -11.71 5.08
N GLY A 64 -4.45 -12.19 3.90
CA GLY A 64 -5.30 -13.38 3.75
C GLY A 64 -4.65 -14.66 4.28
N LEU A 65 -3.35 -14.87 3.97
CA LEU A 65 -2.59 -16.01 4.49
C LEU A 65 -2.42 -15.94 6.01
N LEU A 66 -2.09 -14.77 6.56
CA LEU A 66 -1.95 -14.59 8.01
C LEU A 66 -3.30 -14.73 8.73
N GLY A 67 -4.38 -14.20 8.16
CA GLY A 67 -5.73 -14.38 8.69
C GLY A 67 -6.16 -15.85 8.66
N GLY A 68 -5.93 -16.54 7.54
CA GLY A 68 -6.18 -17.97 7.41
C GLY A 68 -5.35 -18.83 8.37
N ALA A 69 -4.06 -18.51 8.53
CA ALA A 69 -3.18 -19.18 9.49
C ALA A 69 -3.63 -18.95 10.95
N GLY A 70 -4.07 -17.73 11.29
CA GLY A 70 -4.64 -17.42 12.60
C GLY A 70 -5.90 -18.25 12.88
N TYR A 71 -6.82 -18.32 11.91
CA TYR A 71 -8.03 -19.13 12.03
C TYR A 71 -7.72 -20.64 12.14
N ALA A 72 -6.87 -21.16 11.26
CA ALA A 72 -6.45 -22.57 11.29
C ALA A 72 -5.75 -22.92 12.61
N GLY A 73 -4.89 -22.03 13.11
CA GLY A 73 -4.25 -22.16 14.42
C GLY A 73 -5.27 -22.20 15.56
N ALA A 74 -6.28 -21.31 15.55
CA ALA A 74 -7.35 -21.32 16.54
C ALA A 74 -8.15 -22.63 16.52
N MET A 75 -8.47 -23.16 15.32
CA MET A 75 -9.15 -24.46 15.17
C MET A 75 -8.28 -25.62 15.65
N ALA A 76 -6.99 -25.63 15.32
CA ALA A 76 -6.08 -26.66 15.80
C ALA A 76 -6.02 -26.68 17.34
N VAL A 77 -5.91 -25.51 17.97
CA VAL A 77 -5.87 -25.38 19.43
C VAL A 77 -7.21 -25.79 20.09
N LEU A 78 -8.35 -25.50 19.45
CA LEU A 78 -9.66 -25.98 19.90
C LEU A 78 -9.72 -27.52 19.87
N PHE A 79 -9.35 -28.15 18.76
CA PHE A 79 -9.38 -29.61 18.65
C PHE A 79 -8.38 -30.28 19.60
N LEU A 80 -7.19 -29.70 19.78
CA LEU A 80 -6.23 -30.17 20.79
C LEU A 80 -6.81 -30.06 22.21
N SER A 81 -7.59 -29.02 22.52
CA SER A 81 -8.25 -28.88 23.82
C SER A 81 -9.31 -29.97 24.04
N ILE A 82 -10.10 -30.28 23.01
CA ILE A 82 -11.10 -31.36 23.07
C ILE A 82 -10.40 -32.72 23.20
N ALA A 83 -9.35 -32.97 22.42
CA ALA A 83 -8.56 -34.19 22.50
C ALA A 83 -7.91 -34.37 23.86
N LEU A 84 -7.35 -33.28 24.43
CA LEU A 84 -6.80 -33.28 25.78
C LEU A 84 -7.88 -33.58 26.82
N TRP A 85 -9.05 -32.96 26.70
CA TRP A 85 -10.16 -33.21 27.60
C TRP A 85 -10.54 -34.70 27.59
N TRP A 86 -10.83 -35.26 26.41
CA TRP A 86 -11.18 -36.67 26.29
C TRP A 86 -10.05 -37.60 26.73
N GLY A 87 -8.79 -37.26 26.39
CA GLY A 87 -7.62 -38.03 26.79
C GLY A 87 -7.47 -38.11 28.31
N LEU A 88 -7.52 -36.97 29.01
CA LEU A 88 -7.50 -36.94 30.48
C LEU A 88 -8.75 -37.57 31.09
N GLY A 89 -9.89 -37.46 30.42
CA GLY A 89 -11.15 -38.05 30.88
C GLY A 89 -11.07 -39.54 31.15
N HIS A 90 -10.27 -40.28 30.36
CA HIS A 90 -10.03 -41.70 30.57
C HIS A 90 -9.16 -42.02 31.79
N LEU A 91 -8.39 -41.04 32.30
CA LEU A 91 -7.49 -41.21 33.44
C LEU A 91 -8.09 -40.68 34.74
N ILE A 92 -8.81 -39.54 34.69
CA ILE A 92 -9.22 -38.79 35.88
C ILE A 92 -10.70 -38.41 35.93
N ASP A 93 -11.54 -38.98 35.06
CA ASP A 93 -12.94 -38.55 34.82
C ASP A 93 -13.08 -37.26 34.00
N ASN A 94 -14.14 -37.20 33.18
CA ASN A 94 -14.41 -36.09 32.28
C ASN A 94 -14.68 -34.77 33.03
N GLY A 95 -15.24 -34.81 34.23
CA GLY A 95 -15.49 -33.61 35.04
C GLY A 95 -14.18 -32.95 35.49
N TRP A 96 -13.25 -33.74 36.02
CA TRP A 96 -11.95 -33.21 36.46
C TRP A 96 -11.04 -32.84 35.30
N SER A 97 -11.13 -33.57 34.19
CA SER A 97 -10.46 -33.20 32.94
C SER A 97 -10.85 -31.79 32.46
N ALA A 98 -12.15 -31.46 32.53
CA ALA A 98 -12.65 -30.12 32.22
C ALA A 98 -11.95 -29.03 33.04
N VAL A 99 -11.82 -29.27 34.35
CA VAL A 99 -11.18 -28.33 35.28
C VAL A 99 -9.71 -28.15 34.94
N VAL A 100 -8.98 -29.23 34.63
CA VAL A 100 -7.57 -29.15 34.23
C VAL A 100 -7.41 -28.34 32.94
N VAL A 101 -8.21 -28.62 31.91
CA VAL A 101 -8.18 -27.87 30.64
C VAL A 101 -8.53 -26.40 30.88
N ALA A 102 -9.51 -26.10 31.72
CA ALA A 102 -9.87 -24.73 32.08
C ALA A 102 -8.73 -23.99 32.80
N VAL A 103 -8.03 -24.64 33.72
CA VAL A 103 -6.86 -24.06 34.41
C VAL A 103 -5.73 -23.77 33.42
N ILE A 104 -5.43 -24.70 32.51
CA ILE A 104 -4.42 -24.49 31.46
C ILE A 104 -4.76 -23.24 30.63
N TRP A 105 -6.00 -23.12 30.17
CA TRP A 105 -6.46 -21.95 29.43
C TRP A 105 -6.43 -20.66 30.25
N GLY A 106 -6.76 -20.72 31.54
CA GLY A 106 -6.65 -19.59 32.46
C GLY A 106 -5.21 -19.07 32.57
N VAL A 107 -4.23 -19.98 32.68
CA VAL A 107 -2.80 -19.64 32.70
C VAL A 107 -2.37 -19.01 31.37
N ILE A 108 -2.74 -19.62 30.24
CA ILE A 108 -2.45 -19.08 28.91
C ILE A 108 -3.05 -17.66 28.76
N ALA A 109 -4.31 -17.47 29.15
CA ALA A 109 -4.98 -16.17 29.09
C ALA A 109 -4.29 -15.12 29.97
N ALA A 110 -3.87 -15.47 31.19
CA ALA A 110 -3.14 -14.57 32.08
C ALA A 110 -1.80 -14.12 31.49
N ILE A 111 -1.07 -15.05 30.85
CA ILE A 111 0.19 -14.74 30.15
C ILE A 111 -0.08 -13.82 28.95
N LEU A 112 -1.03 -14.17 28.09
CA LEU A 112 -1.38 -13.40 26.89
C LEU A 112 -1.83 -11.98 27.26
N TYR A 113 -2.69 -11.84 28.28
CA TYR A 113 -3.11 -10.54 28.80
C TYR A 113 -1.92 -9.72 29.30
N SER A 114 -1.02 -10.36 30.07
CA SER A 114 0.14 -9.67 30.64
C SER A 114 1.12 -9.20 29.56
N VAL A 115 1.39 -10.04 28.56
CA VAL A 115 2.25 -9.69 27.41
C VAL A 115 1.59 -8.62 26.55
N GLY A 116 0.33 -8.83 26.16
CA GLY A 116 -0.42 -7.87 25.34
C GLY A 116 -0.51 -6.50 26.00
N ARG A 117 -0.78 -6.45 27.30
CA ARG A 117 -0.80 -5.21 28.08
C ARG A 117 0.57 -4.52 28.10
N LYS A 118 1.67 -5.27 28.20
CA LYS A 118 3.03 -4.70 28.14
C LYS A 118 3.33 -4.15 26.75
N SER A 119 2.98 -4.87 25.69
CA SER A 119 3.19 -4.43 24.31
C SER A 119 2.40 -3.16 23.99
N LEU A 120 1.13 -3.08 24.40
CA LEU A 120 0.31 -1.88 24.19
C LEU A 120 0.88 -0.66 24.94
N LYS A 121 1.35 -0.84 26.17
CA LYS A 121 2.01 0.23 26.94
C LYS A 121 3.31 0.72 26.31
N GLN A 122 4.04 -0.14 25.60
CA GLN A 122 5.24 0.27 24.86
C GLN A 122 4.90 1.08 23.61
N VAL A 123 3.75 0.82 22.98
CA VAL A 123 3.28 1.57 21.82
C VAL A 123 2.70 2.93 22.21
N GLU A 124 2.00 3.04 23.36
CA GLU A 124 1.58 4.34 23.93
C GLU A 124 2.76 5.24 24.36
N GLY A 125 3.97 4.69 24.50
CA GLY A 125 5.20 5.43 24.82
C GLY A 125 5.90 6.11 23.63
N ALA A 126 5.33 6.10 22.42
CA ALA A 126 5.92 6.75 21.26
C ALA A 126 4.86 7.50 20.42
N PRO A 127 5.02 8.79 20.04
CA PRO A 127 5.98 9.80 20.50
C PRO A 127 5.32 11.09 21.04
N GLU A 128 6.05 11.88 21.84
CA GLU A 128 5.76 13.27 22.24
C GLU A 128 5.66 14.27 21.05
N THR A 129 5.52 13.77 19.82
CA THR A 129 5.38 14.59 18.61
C THR A 129 3.94 15.08 18.43
N VAL A 130 2.93 14.37 18.97
CA VAL A 130 1.53 14.86 18.92
C VAL A 130 1.30 16.06 19.84
N ASP A 131 2.04 16.17 20.95
CA ASP A 131 2.01 17.37 21.80
C ASP A 131 2.83 18.53 21.21
N SER A 132 3.86 18.23 20.42
CA SER A 132 4.61 19.25 19.66
C SER A 132 3.77 19.86 18.52
N LEU A 133 2.82 19.10 17.94
CA LEU A 133 1.86 19.62 16.95
C LEU A 133 0.73 20.47 17.57
N LYS A 134 0.44 20.28 18.87
CA LYS A 134 -0.48 21.16 19.62
C LYS A 134 0.19 22.46 20.08
N LYS A 135 1.52 22.56 20.02
CA LYS A 135 2.30 23.79 20.26
C LYS A 135 2.68 24.49 18.95
N ILE A 136 1.74 24.66 18.02
CA ILE A 136 1.90 25.71 17.00
C ILE A 136 1.59 27.04 17.72
N PRO A 137 2.57 27.91 18.00
CA PRO A 137 2.32 29.19 18.62
C PRO A 137 1.42 30.05 17.74
N GLU A 138 0.54 30.84 18.36
CA GLU A 138 -0.29 31.89 17.72
C GLU A 138 0.53 32.96 16.96
N SER A 139 1.86 32.86 16.92
CA SER A 139 2.77 33.80 16.27
C SER A 139 2.78 33.70 14.74
N LEU A 140 1.97 32.84 14.13
CA LEU A 140 1.66 32.89 12.69
C LEU A 140 0.37 33.68 12.38
N LYS A 141 0.08 34.74 13.15
CA LYS A 141 -0.78 35.84 12.67
C LYS A 141 0.03 36.69 11.69
N PRO A 142 -0.29 36.72 10.39
CA PRO A 142 0.29 37.68 9.47
C PRO A 142 -0.26 39.07 9.82
N ASN A 143 0.41 39.79 10.71
CA ASN A 143 0.17 41.22 10.90
C ASN A 143 0.91 41.97 9.80
N GLY A 144 0.23 42.14 8.67
CA GLY A 144 0.77 42.83 7.50
C GLY A 144 -0.30 43.28 6.51
N ALA A 145 -1.50 43.63 6.99
CA ALA A 145 -2.49 44.36 6.20
C ALA A 145 -2.86 45.61 6.99
N GLY A 146 -2.14 46.71 6.74
CA GLY A 146 -2.48 48.00 7.33
C GLY A 146 -1.29 48.92 7.49
N ARG A 147 -0.80 49.46 6.36
CA ARG A 147 -0.58 50.90 6.16
C ARG A 147 -0.14 51.17 4.73
#